data_AF-A0A524MYB9-F1
#
_entry.id   AF-A0A524MYB9-F1
#
_cell.length_a   1.000
_cell.length_b   1.000
_cell.length_c   1.000
_cell.angle_alpha   90.00
_cell.angle_beta   90.00
_cell.angle_gamma   90.00
#
_symmetry.space_group_name_H-M   'P 1'
#
loop_
_entity.id
_entity.type
_entity.pdbx_description
1 polymer ?
#
loop_
_entity_poly.entity_id
_entity_poly.type
_entity_poly.pdbx_seq_one_letter_code
_entity_poly.pdbx_strand_id
1 'polypeptide(L)'
;MNQLWMAAFTYAATLVLLAQALSLMYRTIKAPNFSAGILMVLGAYTGYISTKIYGMPLFLSFPLAFITASAASLATYLLVIKPLTHRGRSPVLITIATIGVMITGEALIGILTIWIRNTFHFAPTSIFLWEYDFKIGALSGVFLVSSLIALTSALILRYLLNHTTLGDSSQPYYGLKNWLLAGGLAGLAGVLMVIRFHVTSIAGSYIMASVFAACLLGGIDNPKGAVMGGLIVGVSEIMVTTLGQDFIGVWFGDWRFIVPLSIMVLVLRFKPDGILGVENPVMEGYNIKWMVGRRSIVLFGILLIAGASFVVACSYNRVQAQNGLIAQFADYDIIVAERNRTIASINVGNLTLFKAKLIQDNITTVYVEPYDSSSDFFTFYYPWRHWYFRTDVWLEYTGICQYRVRN
;
A
#
# COMPACT_ATOMS: atom_id res chain seq x y z
N MET A 1 -12.16 -31.03 -9.27
CA MET A 1 -12.94 -29.82 -8.93
C MET A 1 -12.83 -29.45 -7.43
N ASN A 2 -13.20 -30.31 -6.49
CA ASN A 2 -13.24 -29.94 -5.05
C ASN A 2 -11.88 -29.50 -4.47
N GLN A 3 -10.77 -30.11 -4.87
CA GLN A 3 -9.43 -29.73 -4.39
C GLN A 3 -8.97 -28.35 -4.87
N LEU A 4 -9.39 -27.93 -6.07
CA LEU A 4 -9.07 -26.61 -6.63
C LEU A 4 -9.76 -25.51 -5.81
N TRP A 5 -11.05 -25.68 -5.52
CA TRP A 5 -11.79 -24.76 -4.66
C TRP A 5 -11.17 -24.65 -3.27
N MET A 6 -10.83 -25.79 -2.65
CA MET A 6 -10.18 -25.77 -1.34
C MET A 6 -8.84 -25.03 -1.36
N ALA A 7 -8.01 -25.24 -2.39
CA ALA A 7 -6.75 -24.50 -2.54
C ALA A 7 -6.97 -23.00 -2.74
N ALA A 8 -7.93 -22.60 -3.58
CA ALA A 8 -8.25 -21.20 -3.85
C ALA A 8 -8.76 -20.48 -2.60
N PHE A 9 -9.69 -21.08 -1.85
CA PHE A 9 -10.18 -20.50 -0.61
C PHE A 9 -9.12 -20.47 0.49
N THR A 10 -8.26 -21.47 0.56
CA THR A 10 -7.14 -21.48 1.53
C THR A 10 -6.18 -20.33 1.24
N TYR A 11 -5.79 -20.14 -0.04
CA TYR A 11 -4.95 -19.03 -0.46
C TYR A 11 -5.62 -17.67 -0.25
N ALA A 12 -6.91 -17.57 -0.57
CA ALA A 12 -7.71 -16.37 -0.36
C ALA A 12 -7.83 -15.99 1.12
N ALA A 13 -8.05 -16.96 2.01
CA ALA A 13 -8.07 -16.75 3.45
C ALA A 13 -6.71 -16.24 3.98
N THR A 14 -5.60 -16.79 3.46
CA THR A 14 -4.25 -16.28 3.77
C THR A 14 -4.07 -14.83 3.28
N LEU A 15 -4.52 -14.52 2.05
CA LEU A 15 -4.46 -13.15 1.52
C LEU A 15 -5.34 -12.17 2.28
N VAL A 16 -6.49 -12.61 2.82
CA VAL A 16 -7.33 -11.78 3.70
C VAL A 16 -6.54 -11.29 4.91
N LEU A 17 -5.81 -12.19 5.59
CA LEU A 17 -5.00 -11.83 6.76
C LEU A 17 -3.88 -10.86 6.41
N LEU A 18 -3.20 -11.09 5.28
CA LEU A 18 -2.14 -10.20 4.80
C LEU A 18 -2.68 -8.84 4.37
N ALA A 19 -3.84 -8.81 3.72
CA ALA A 19 -4.48 -7.57 3.30
C ALA A 19 -4.98 -6.75 4.50
N GLN A 20 -5.53 -7.41 5.53
CA GLN A 20 -5.84 -6.76 6.80
C GLN A 20 -4.57 -6.19 7.46
N ALA A 21 -3.49 -6.97 7.53
CA ALA A 21 -2.21 -6.53 8.09
C ALA A 21 -1.64 -5.31 7.37
N LEU A 22 -1.58 -5.35 6.03
CA LEU A 22 -1.09 -4.24 5.23
C LEU A 22 -1.98 -3.00 5.36
N SER A 23 -3.31 -3.17 5.41
CA SER A 23 -4.23 -2.05 5.62
C SER A 23 -4.06 -1.38 6.99
N LEU A 24 -3.84 -2.16 8.05
CA LEU A 24 -3.55 -1.63 9.39
C LEU A 24 -2.22 -0.87 9.43
N MET A 25 -1.18 -1.37 8.74
CA MET A 25 0.08 -0.66 8.62
C MET A 25 -0.11 0.65 7.84
N TYR A 26 -0.81 0.61 6.70
CA TYR A 26 -1.09 1.79 5.88
C TYR A 26 -1.83 2.87 6.66
N ARG A 27 -2.81 2.50 7.49
CA ARG A 27 -3.55 3.42 8.38
C ARG A 27 -2.68 4.24 9.32
N THR A 28 -1.47 3.77 9.64
CA THR A 28 -0.55 4.46 10.56
C THR A 28 0.45 5.36 9.86
N ILE A 29 0.89 5.01 8.65
CA ILE A 29 1.97 5.73 7.96
C ILE A 29 1.58 6.34 6.62
N LYS A 30 0.39 6.00 6.09
CA LYS A 30 -0.13 6.47 4.79
C LYS A 30 0.89 6.30 3.65
N ALA A 31 1.62 5.20 3.70
CA ALA A 31 2.64 4.83 2.72
C ALA A 31 2.56 3.32 2.42
N PRO A 32 2.78 2.90 1.16
CA PRO A 32 2.96 1.50 0.83
C PRO A 32 4.05 0.84 1.67
N ASN A 33 3.76 -0.34 2.23
CA ASN A 33 4.69 -1.07 3.10
C ASN A 33 4.99 -2.46 2.54
N PHE A 34 6.22 -2.68 2.09
CA PHE A 34 6.69 -3.97 1.57
C PHE A 34 7.14 -4.94 2.68
N SER A 35 7.32 -4.47 3.92
CA SER A 35 7.76 -5.32 5.03
C SER A 35 6.70 -6.33 5.48
N ALA A 36 5.44 -6.18 5.07
CA ALA A 36 4.38 -7.13 5.40
C ALA A 36 4.68 -8.54 4.85
N GLY A 37 5.34 -8.64 3.70
CA GLY A 37 5.71 -9.92 3.08
C GLY A 37 6.72 -10.70 3.89
N ILE A 38 7.74 -10.03 4.43
CA ILE A 38 8.75 -10.72 5.24
C ILE A 38 8.21 -11.16 6.60
N LEU A 39 7.20 -10.47 7.15
CA LEU A 39 6.52 -10.91 8.38
C LEU A 39 5.72 -12.20 8.18
N MET A 40 5.12 -12.38 6.99
CA MET A 40 4.52 -13.65 6.61
C MET A 40 5.55 -14.77 6.53
N VAL A 41 6.68 -14.52 5.84
CA VAL A 41 7.75 -15.51 5.72
C VAL A 41 8.30 -15.89 7.11
N LEU A 42 8.48 -14.91 7.99
CA LEU A 42 8.89 -15.18 9.38
C LEU A 42 7.89 -16.12 10.08
N GLY A 43 6.58 -15.85 9.98
CA GLY A 43 5.55 -16.74 10.53
C GLY A 43 5.58 -18.16 9.95
N ALA A 44 5.80 -18.29 8.65
CA ALA A 44 5.96 -19.59 7.99
C ALA A 44 7.17 -20.37 8.53
N TYR A 45 8.31 -19.70 8.70
CA TYR A 45 9.53 -20.31 9.26
C TYR A 45 9.38 -20.62 10.74
N THR A 46 8.73 -19.77 11.54
CA THR A 46 8.39 -20.10 12.93
C THR A 46 7.50 -21.34 13.00
N GLY A 47 6.51 -21.43 12.10
CA GLY A 47 5.65 -22.60 11.94
C GLY A 47 6.44 -23.87 11.65
N TYR A 48 7.28 -23.80 10.63
CA TYR A 48 8.12 -24.92 10.21
C TYR A 48 9.10 -25.36 11.29
N ILE A 49 9.83 -24.42 11.91
CA ILE A 49 10.83 -24.73 12.93
C ILE A 49 10.17 -25.34 14.17
N SER A 50 9.08 -24.74 14.67
CA SER A 50 8.40 -25.26 15.86
C SER A 50 7.82 -26.66 15.63
N THR A 51 7.20 -26.92 14.48
CA THR A 51 6.55 -28.21 14.21
C THR A 51 7.52 -29.27 13.69
N LYS A 52 8.31 -28.98 12.64
CA LYS A 52 9.15 -29.98 11.99
C LYS A 52 10.46 -30.23 12.74
N ILE A 53 11.07 -29.21 13.31
CA ILE A 53 12.38 -29.33 13.99
C ILE A 53 12.20 -29.64 15.47
N TYR A 54 11.37 -28.88 16.18
CA TYR A 54 11.14 -29.08 17.62
C TYR A 54 10.03 -30.09 17.94
N GLY A 55 9.32 -30.62 16.94
CA GLY A 55 8.29 -31.65 17.12
C GLY A 55 7.02 -31.16 17.84
N MET A 56 6.82 -29.84 17.94
CA MET A 56 5.64 -29.29 18.59
C MET A 56 4.37 -29.55 17.77
N PRO A 57 3.21 -29.78 18.41
CA PRO A 57 1.93 -29.85 17.71
C PRO A 57 1.68 -28.61 16.84
N LEU A 58 1.18 -28.82 15.61
CA LEU A 58 0.96 -27.75 14.63
C LEU A 58 0.10 -26.60 15.17
N PHE A 59 -0.88 -26.87 16.03
CA PHE A 59 -1.74 -25.83 16.59
C PHE A 59 -0.98 -24.82 17.49
N LEU A 60 0.10 -25.23 18.16
CA LEU A 60 0.95 -24.34 18.97
C LEU A 60 1.82 -23.44 18.10
N SER A 61 2.02 -23.79 16.83
CA SER A 61 2.80 -22.98 15.91
C SER A 61 2.11 -21.65 15.56
N PHE A 62 0.77 -21.60 15.58
CA PHE A 62 -0.01 -20.38 15.32
C PHE A 62 0.23 -19.26 16.35
N PRO A 63 0.08 -19.48 17.67
CA PRO A 63 0.38 -18.44 18.65
C PRO A 63 1.87 -18.06 18.66
N LEU A 64 2.79 -19.01 18.44
CA LEU A 64 4.23 -18.71 18.32
C LEU A 64 4.53 -17.82 17.11
N ALA A 65 3.94 -18.12 15.95
CA ALA A 65 4.07 -17.31 14.74
C ALA A 65 3.44 -15.92 14.93
N PHE A 66 2.30 -15.83 15.61
CA PHE A 66 1.69 -14.55 15.95
C PHE A 66 2.63 -13.69 16.81
N ILE A 67 3.20 -14.25 17.88
CA ILE A 67 4.07 -13.52 18.81
C ILE A 67 5.36 -13.08 18.11
N THR A 68 6.03 -13.99 17.41
CA THR A 68 7.31 -13.70 16.72
C THR A 68 7.13 -12.66 15.61
N ALA A 69 6.09 -12.78 14.78
CA ALA A 69 5.81 -11.79 13.75
C ALA A 69 5.32 -10.46 14.32
N SER A 70 4.55 -10.46 15.42
CA SER A 70 4.18 -9.23 16.12
C SER A 70 5.41 -8.51 16.68
N ALA A 71 6.34 -9.23 17.28
CA ALA A 71 7.59 -8.69 17.81
C ALA A 71 8.46 -8.10 16.69
N ALA A 72 8.63 -8.82 15.58
CA ALA A 72 9.38 -8.33 14.42
C ALA A 72 8.71 -7.12 13.75
N SER A 73 7.38 -7.10 13.68
CA SER A 73 6.61 -5.96 13.18
C SER A 73 6.77 -4.74 14.08
N LEU A 74 6.69 -4.92 15.40
CA LEU A 74 6.92 -3.85 16.35
C LEU A 74 8.37 -3.34 16.29
N ALA A 75 9.36 -4.23 16.16
CA ALA A 75 10.75 -3.85 15.97
C ALA A 75 10.93 -3.03 14.69
N THR A 76 10.32 -3.44 13.57
CA THR A 76 10.31 -2.67 12.32
C THR A 76 9.69 -1.30 12.53
N TYR A 77 8.56 -1.22 13.22
CA TYR A 77 7.90 0.03 13.54
C TYR A 77 8.80 0.96 14.36
N LEU A 78 9.39 0.46 15.46
CA LEU A 78 10.15 1.28 16.41
C LEU A 78 11.53 1.68 15.87
N LEU A 79 12.20 0.79 15.13
CA LEU A 79 13.58 0.99 14.69
C LEU A 79 13.68 1.71 13.34
N VAL A 80 12.69 1.52 12.46
CA VAL A 80 12.75 2.05 11.08
C VAL A 80 11.66 3.10 10.87
N ILE A 81 10.41 2.73 11.11
CA ILE A 81 9.27 3.52 10.65
C ILE A 81 9.04 4.76 11.51
N LYS A 82 8.89 4.59 12.83
CA LYS A 82 8.66 5.67 13.78
C LYS A 82 9.75 6.75 13.70
N PRO A 83 11.06 6.43 13.64
CA PRO A 83 12.10 7.44 13.47
C PRO A 83 12.00 8.20 12.14
N LEU A 84 11.66 7.53 11.04
CA LEU A 84 11.50 8.18 9.72
C LEU A 84 10.27 9.10 9.71
N THR A 85 9.15 8.65 10.27
CA THR A 85 7.94 9.47 10.38
C THR A 85 8.15 10.68 11.29
N HIS A 86 8.83 10.51 12.44
CA HIS A 86 9.17 11.63 13.34
C HIS A 86 10.08 12.68 12.67
N ARG A 87 10.90 12.27 11.71
CA ARG A 87 11.77 13.18 10.93
C ARG A 87 11.04 13.82 9.74
N GLY A 88 9.72 13.66 9.63
CA GLY A 88 8.91 14.27 8.55
C GLY A 88 9.29 13.76 7.15
N ARG A 89 9.76 12.52 7.03
CA ARG A 89 10.17 11.97 5.73
C ARG A 89 8.98 11.68 4.84
N SER A 90 9.16 11.83 3.52
CA SER A 90 8.09 11.62 2.54
C SER A 90 7.60 10.16 2.56
N PRO A 91 6.32 9.90 2.22
CA PRO A 91 5.79 8.54 2.11
C PRO A 91 6.62 7.65 1.17
N VAL A 92 7.13 8.22 0.07
CA VAL A 92 8.01 7.52 -0.87
C VAL A 92 9.29 7.03 -0.18
N LEU A 93 9.94 7.85 0.65
CA LEU A 93 11.14 7.44 1.37
C LEU A 93 10.84 6.34 2.40
N ILE A 94 9.70 6.42 3.09
CA ILE A 94 9.25 5.37 4.01
C ILE A 94 9.04 4.05 3.25
N THR A 95 8.41 4.09 2.08
CA THR A 95 8.24 2.90 1.22
C THR A 95 9.59 2.30 0.81
N ILE A 96 10.55 3.12 0.37
CA ILE A 96 11.90 2.65 0.03
C ILE A 96 12.56 1.98 1.26
N ALA A 97 12.41 2.55 2.45
CA ALA A 97 12.93 1.94 3.67
C ALA A 97 12.28 0.58 3.96
N THR A 98 10.97 0.43 3.72
CA THR A 98 10.28 -0.87 3.90
C THR A 98 10.75 -1.95 2.92
N ILE A 99 11.15 -1.56 1.70
CA ILE A 99 11.79 -2.47 0.74
C ILE A 99 13.14 -2.93 1.29
N GLY A 100 13.93 -2.00 1.86
CA GLY A 100 15.18 -2.33 2.55
C GLY A 100 14.98 -3.31 3.70
N VAL A 101 13.95 -3.13 4.52
CA VAL A 101 13.57 -4.07 5.59
C VAL A 101 13.20 -5.44 5.03
N MET A 102 12.39 -5.49 3.96
CA MET A 102 12.02 -6.74 3.29
C MET A 102 13.26 -7.50 2.82
N ILE A 103 14.12 -6.87 2.01
CA ILE A 103 15.34 -7.50 1.48
C ILE A 103 16.26 -7.96 2.61
N THR A 104 16.44 -7.14 3.65
CA THR A 104 17.28 -7.49 4.81
C THR A 104 16.72 -8.72 5.53
N GLY A 105 15.41 -8.74 5.80
CA GLY A 105 14.80 -9.88 6.46
C GLY A 105 14.80 -11.14 5.60
N GLU A 106 14.60 -11.04 4.28
CA GLU A 106 14.73 -12.18 3.36
C GLU A 106 16.15 -12.77 3.40
N ALA A 107 17.18 -11.91 3.46
CA ALA A 107 18.57 -12.35 3.61
C ALA A 107 18.81 -13.03 4.98
N LEU A 108 18.25 -12.49 6.07
CA LEU A 108 18.34 -13.10 7.40
C LEU A 108 17.67 -14.48 7.45
N ILE A 109 16.49 -14.64 6.84
CA ILE A 109 15.82 -15.94 6.70
C ILE A 109 16.63 -16.88 5.79
N GLY A 110 17.29 -16.35 4.77
CA GLY A 110 18.24 -17.10 3.94
C GLY A 110 19.41 -17.67 4.76
N ILE A 111 20.04 -16.84 5.60
CA ILE A 111 21.11 -17.26 6.52
C ILE A 111 20.59 -18.32 7.50
N LEU A 112 19.40 -18.13 8.06
CA LEU A 112 18.74 -19.12 8.92
C LEU A 112 18.53 -20.45 8.19
N THR A 113 18.10 -20.42 6.94
CA THR A 113 17.90 -21.63 6.12
C THR A 113 19.22 -22.38 5.89
N ILE A 114 20.32 -21.65 5.64
CA ILE A 114 21.67 -22.22 5.52
C ILE A 114 22.10 -22.88 6.84
N TRP A 115 21.86 -22.21 7.96
CA TRP A 115 22.16 -22.76 9.29
C TRP A 115 21.36 -24.05 9.54
N ILE A 116 20.03 -24.03 9.30
CA ILE A 116 19.17 -25.22 9.45
C ILE A 116 19.71 -26.39 8.61
N ARG A 117 20.02 -26.13 7.34
CA ARG A 117 20.57 -27.15 6.44
C ARG A 117 21.86 -27.78 6.98
N ASN A 118 22.78 -26.95 7.48
CA ASN A 118 24.08 -27.41 7.94
C ASN A 118 24.00 -28.15 9.28
N THR A 119 23.07 -27.78 10.16
CA THR A 119 22.89 -28.37 11.50
C THR A 119 22.04 -29.63 11.48
N PHE A 120 20.95 -29.65 10.69
CA PHE A 120 19.97 -30.75 10.71
C PHE A 120 20.08 -31.67 9.50
N HIS A 121 20.93 -31.37 8.52
CA HIS A 121 21.21 -32.20 7.34
C HIS A 121 19.99 -32.56 6.46
N PHE A 122 18.86 -31.87 6.62
CA PHE A 122 17.75 -31.90 5.67
C PHE A 122 17.47 -30.47 5.17
N ALA A 123 17.34 -30.36 3.84
CA ALA A 123 17.51 -29.10 3.12
C ALA A 123 16.22 -28.64 2.43
N PRO A 124 15.34 -27.89 3.09
CA PRO A 124 14.31 -27.18 2.37
C PRO A 124 14.91 -25.88 1.80
N THR A 125 15.30 -25.87 0.52
CA THR A 125 15.33 -24.63 -0.28
C THR A 125 13.93 -24.00 -0.35
N SER A 126 12.90 -24.83 -0.14
CA SER A 126 11.52 -24.46 0.12
C SER A 126 10.97 -25.31 1.27
N ILE A 127 10.34 -24.66 2.24
CA ILE A 127 9.66 -25.29 3.38
C ILE A 127 8.17 -25.51 3.07
N PHE A 128 7.62 -26.59 3.63
CA PHE A 128 6.20 -26.94 3.54
C PHE A 128 5.83 -27.92 4.69
N LEU A 129 4.58 -27.91 5.13
CA LEU A 129 4.05 -28.71 6.26
C LEU A 129 2.80 -29.54 5.88
N TRP A 130 2.64 -29.87 4.60
CA TRP A 130 1.49 -30.63 4.08
C TRP A 130 1.21 -31.97 4.81
N GLU A 131 2.26 -32.62 5.33
CA GLU A 131 2.19 -33.89 6.07
C GLU A 131 1.55 -33.74 7.46
N TYR A 132 1.47 -32.51 7.99
CA TYR A 132 0.80 -32.19 9.24
C TYR A 132 -0.65 -31.70 9.02
N ASP A 133 -1.12 -31.62 7.77
CA ASP A 133 -2.52 -31.33 7.48
C ASP A 133 -3.38 -32.55 7.83
N PHE A 134 -4.42 -32.34 8.64
CA PHE A 134 -5.40 -33.37 8.95
C PHE A 134 -6.56 -33.33 7.95
N LYS A 135 -7.38 -34.38 7.89
CA LYS A 135 -8.56 -34.42 7.02
C LYS A 135 -9.81 -34.73 7.83
N ILE A 136 -10.90 -34.03 7.52
CA ILE A 136 -12.24 -34.34 8.03
C ILE A 136 -13.09 -34.77 6.84
N GLY A 137 -13.25 -36.09 6.67
CA GLY A 137 -13.86 -36.66 5.47
C GLY A 137 -13.09 -36.26 4.20
N ALA A 138 -13.78 -35.59 3.28
CA ALA A 138 -13.18 -35.11 2.02
C ALA A 138 -12.50 -33.73 2.13
N LEU A 139 -12.62 -33.04 3.28
CA LEU A 139 -12.12 -31.68 3.47
C LEU A 139 -10.72 -31.69 4.12
N SER A 140 -9.82 -30.85 3.58
CA SER A 140 -8.54 -30.55 4.23
C SER A 140 -8.74 -29.70 5.47
N GLY A 141 -8.02 -30.03 6.54
CA GLY A 141 -8.03 -29.30 7.81
C GLY A 141 -7.60 -27.85 7.63
N VAL A 142 -6.55 -27.61 6.84
CA VAL A 142 -6.06 -26.26 6.52
C VAL A 142 -7.12 -25.40 5.83
N PHE A 143 -7.98 -25.97 4.98
CA PHE A 143 -9.08 -25.23 4.35
C PHE A 143 -10.09 -24.74 5.40
N LEU A 144 -10.45 -25.59 6.35
CA LEU A 144 -11.38 -25.25 7.44
C LEU A 144 -10.75 -24.23 8.40
N VAL A 145 -9.52 -24.47 8.83
CA VAL A 145 -8.80 -23.61 9.78
C VAL A 145 -8.51 -22.24 9.18
N SER A 146 -8.04 -22.17 7.93
CA SER A 146 -7.79 -20.89 7.25
C SER A 146 -9.07 -20.06 7.09
N SER A 147 -10.16 -20.69 6.64
CA SER A 147 -11.47 -20.02 6.49
C SER A 147 -11.99 -19.51 7.83
N LEU A 148 -11.86 -20.31 8.89
CA LEU A 148 -12.26 -19.92 10.24
C LEU A 148 -11.41 -18.75 10.77
N ILE A 149 -10.08 -18.80 10.60
CA ILE A 149 -9.17 -17.72 11.03
C ILE A 149 -9.45 -16.43 10.23
N ALA A 150 -9.67 -16.51 8.92
CA ALA A 150 -10.00 -15.35 8.09
C ALA A 150 -11.34 -14.71 8.51
N LEU A 151 -12.37 -15.52 8.78
CA LEU A 151 -13.67 -15.02 9.25
C LEU A 151 -13.56 -14.41 10.65
N THR A 152 -12.96 -15.13 11.60
CA THR A 152 -12.83 -14.68 12.98
C THR A 152 -11.94 -13.45 13.10
N SER A 153 -10.81 -13.39 12.39
CA SER A 153 -9.97 -12.19 12.33
C SER A 153 -10.73 -10.98 11.77
N ALA A 154 -11.54 -11.15 10.71
CA ALA A 154 -12.36 -10.07 10.17
C ALA A 154 -13.37 -9.54 11.19
N LEU A 155 -14.05 -10.43 11.93
CA LEU A 155 -15.03 -10.07 12.95
C LEU A 155 -14.36 -9.40 14.17
N ILE A 156 -13.27 -9.98 14.66
CA ILE A 156 -12.49 -9.44 15.78
C ILE A 156 -11.93 -8.06 15.39
N LEU A 157 -11.35 -7.93 14.20
CA LEU A 157 -10.78 -6.68 13.75
C LEU A 157 -11.87 -5.59 13.59
N ARG A 158 -13.03 -5.94 13.03
CA ARG A 158 -14.18 -5.03 12.97
C ARG A 158 -14.57 -4.55 14.37
N TYR A 159 -14.66 -5.46 15.33
CA TYR A 159 -15.00 -5.12 16.71
C TYR A 159 -13.94 -4.19 17.33
N LEU A 160 -12.66 -4.56 17.25
CA LEU A 160 -11.55 -3.76 17.79
C LEU A 160 -11.49 -2.36 17.17
N LEU A 161 -11.70 -2.24 15.87
CA LEU A 161 -11.67 -0.94 15.18
C LEU A 161 -12.84 -0.04 15.56
N ASN A 162 -14.01 -0.59 15.85
CA ASN A 162 -15.20 0.19 16.18
C ASN A 162 -15.34 0.51 17.67
N HIS A 163 -14.81 -0.36 18.54
CA HIS A 163 -15.07 -0.30 19.99
C HIS A 163 -13.82 -0.12 20.84
N THR A 164 -12.63 0.05 20.24
CA THR A 164 -11.39 0.26 21.00
C THR A 164 -10.52 1.36 20.41
N THR A 165 -9.51 1.76 21.17
CA THR A 165 -8.43 2.67 20.75
C THR A 165 -7.66 2.25 19.49
N LEU A 166 -7.84 1.02 18.98
CA LEU A 166 -7.17 0.55 17.77
C LEU A 166 -7.66 1.31 16.52
N GLY A 167 -8.92 1.78 16.54
CA GLY A 167 -9.51 2.56 15.46
C GLY A 167 -9.25 4.07 15.52
N ASP A 168 -8.77 4.58 16.66
CA ASP A 168 -8.66 6.00 16.95
C ASP A 168 -7.20 6.50 16.79
N SER A 169 -6.95 7.27 15.74
CA SER A 169 -5.61 7.78 15.41
C SER A 169 -5.10 8.85 16.37
N SER A 170 -5.95 9.42 17.23
CA SER A 170 -5.54 10.41 18.24
C SER A 170 -4.78 9.78 19.42
N GLN A 171 -4.85 8.46 19.58
CA GLN A 171 -4.29 7.75 20.73
C GLN A 171 -2.76 7.62 20.63
N PRO A 172 -2.01 7.82 21.73
CA PRO A 172 -0.54 7.84 21.72
C PRO A 172 0.10 6.49 21.32
N TYR A 173 -0.61 5.38 21.53
CA TYR A 173 -0.16 4.03 21.20
C TYR A 173 -0.80 3.46 19.92
N TYR A 174 -1.47 4.30 19.13
CA TYR A 174 -2.17 3.89 17.90
C TYR A 174 -1.26 3.10 16.95
N GLY A 175 -0.06 3.62 16.66
CA GLY A 175 0.91 2.95 15.80
C GLY A 175 1.38 1.61 16.38
N LEU A 176 1.72 1.55 17.67
CA LEU A 176 2.22 0.32 18.30
C LEU A 176 1.17 -0.80 18.26
N LYS A 177 -0.08 -0.49 18.62
CA LYS A 177 -1.19 -1.47 18.64
C LYS A 177 -1.50 -2.01 17.23
N ASN A 178 -1.56 -1.12 16.24
CA ASN A 178 -1.83 -1.51 14.85
C ASN A 178 -0.69 -2.38 14.28
N TRP A 179 0.57 -2.03 14.54
CA TRP A 179 1.72 -2.80 14.04
C TRP A 179 1.87 -4.15 14.74
N LEU A 180 1.59 -4.24 16.04
CA LEU A 180 1.53 -5.52 16.74
C LEU A 180 0.48 -6.45 16.11
N LEU A 181 -0.76 -5.98 15.98
CA LEU A 181 -1.83 -6.78 15.41
C LEU A 181 -1.55 -7.16 13.94
N ALA A 182 -1.08 -6.21 13.13
CA ALA A 182 -0.74 -6.46 11.73
C ALA A 182 0.38 -7.50 11.59
N GLY A 183 1.42 -7.43 12.42
CA GLY A 183 2.49 -8.43 12.46
C GLY A 183 1.95 -9.81 12.81
N GLY A 184 1.12 -9.91 13.84
CA GLY A 184 0.51 -11.16 14.25
C GLY A 184 -0.38 -11.79 13.18
N LEU A 185 -1.22 -10.99 12.50
CA LEU A 185 -2.04 -11.44 11.37
C LEU A 185 -1.18 -11.96 10.21
N ALA A 186 -0.09 -11.25 9.87
CA ALA A 186 0.86 -11.71 8.85
C ALA A 186 1.55 -13.02 9.27
N GLY A 187 1.91 -13.17 10.55
CA GLY A 187 2.49 -14.40 11.09
C GLY A 187 1.54 -15.61 10.97
N LEU A 188 0.27 -15.44 11.32
CA LEU A 188 -0.77 -16.48 11.15
C LEU A 188 -0.93 -16.86 9.67
N ALA A 189 -0.92 -15.88 8.78
CA ALA A 189 -0.96 -16.10 7.34
C ALA A 189 0.24 -16.95 6.87
N GLY A 190 1.43 -16.73 7.43
CA GLY A 190 2.62 -17.52 7.17
C GLY A 190 2.46 -19.01 7.52
N VAL A 191 1.91 -19.32 8.70
CA VAL A 191 1.65 -20.72 9.11
C VAL A 191 0.65 -21.38 8.16
N LEU A 192 -0.43 -20.69 7.81
CA LEU A 192 -1.41 -21.20 6.83
C LEU A 192 -0.77 -21.44 5.45
N MET A 193 0.09 -20.52 5.03
CA MET A 193 0.78 -20.61 3.74
C MET A 193 1.69 -21.84 3.69
N VAL A 194 2.52 -22.08 4.71
CA VAL A 194 3.48 -23.21 4.69
C VAL A 194 2.80 -24.58 4.81
N ILE A 195 1.60 -24.68 5.37
CA ILE A 195 0.86 -25.96 5.41
C ILE A 195 0.45 -26.40 4.00
N ARG A 196 0.01 -25.46 3.14
CA ARG A 196 -0.55 -25.80 1.82
C ARG A 196 0.37 -25.52 0.64
N PHE A 197 1.26 -24.54 0.77
CA PHE A 197 2.11 -24.02 -0.29
C PHE A 197 3.58 -24.06 0.10
N HIS A 198 4.41 -24.14 -0.93
CA HIS A 198 5.85 -23.99 -0.82
C HIS A 198 6.22 -22.56 -0.45
N VAL A 199 6.95 -22.39 0.65
CA VAL A 199 7.46 -21.08 1.09
C VAL A 199 8.98 -21.10 1.00
N THR A 200 9.56 -20.13 0.31
CA THR A 200 11.01 -19.87 0.28
C THR A 200 11.33 -18.64 1.12
N SER A 201 12.61 -18.35 1.34
CA SER A 201 13.04 -17.12 2.02
C SER A 201 12.58 -15.85 1.32
N ILE A 202 12.46 -15.87 -0.02
CA ILE A 202 12.03 -14.73 -0.86
C ILE A 202 10.53 -14.73 -1.19
N ALA A 203 9.74 -15.64 -0.59
CA ALA A 203 8.30 -15.73 -0.88
C ALA A 203 7.53 -14.46 -0.51
N GLY A 204 8.08 -13.65 0.40
CA GLY A 204 7.55 -12.34 0.78
C GLY A 204 7.46 -11.39 -0.41
N SER A 205 8.56 -11.22 -1.15
CA SER A 205 8.60 -10.39 -2.36
C SER A 205 7.59 -10.82 -3.41
N TYR A 206 7.40 -12.13 -3.62
CA TYR A 206 6.45 -12.64 -4.61
C TYR A 206 5.01 -12.33 -4.22
N ILE A 207 4.61 -12.60 -2.97
CA ILE A 207 3.19 -12.45 -2.58
C ILE A 207 2.75 -10.98 -2.48
N MET A 208 3.68 -10.03 -2.35
CA MET A 208 3.34 -8.62 -2.15
C MET A 208 2.47 -8.04 -3.27
N ALA A 209 2.68 -8.42 -4.53
CA ALA A 209 1.81 -7.94 -5.61
C ALA A 209 0.33 -8.32 -5.39
N SER A 210 0.08 -9.55 -4.96
CA SER A 210 -1.26 -10.05 -4.62
C SER A 210 -1.84 -9.35 -3.40
N VAL A 211 -1.03 -9.11 -2.37
CA VAL A 211 -1.46 -8.40 -1.16
C VAL A 211 -1.80 -6.93 -1.46
N PHE A 212 -1.00 -6.25 -2.26
CA PHE A 212 -1.29 -4.87 -2.70
C PHE A 212 -2.57 -4.82 -3.54
N ALA A 213 -2.72 -5.73 -4.50
CA ALA A 213 -3.94 -5.80 -5.30
C ALA A 213 -5.18 -6.04 -4.43
N ALA A 214 -5.08 -6.94 -3.45
CA ALA A 214 -6.15 -7.22 -2.48
C ALA A 214 -6.50 -5.98 -1.63
N CYS A 215 -5.50 -5.31 -1.07
CA CYS A 215 -5.72 -4.08 -0.30
C CYS A 215 -6.31 -2.95 -1.14
N LEU A 216 -5.78 -2.71 -2.34
CA LEU A 216 -6.28 -1.66 -3.23
C LEU A 216 -7.71 -1.95 -3.67
N LEU A 217 -8.01 -3.19 -4.07
CA LEU A 217 -9.38 -3.60 -4.42
C LEU A 217 -10.34 -3.39 -3.25
N GLY A 218 -9.90 -3.69 -2.02
CA GLY A 218 -10.70 -3.47 -0.81
C GLY A 218 -10.81 -2.01 -0.36
N GLY A 219 -9.88 -1.16 -0.78
CA GLY A 219 -9.62 0.16 -0.20
C GLY A 219 -8.48 0.08 0.81
N ILE A 220 -7.32 0.65 0.47
CA ILE A 220 -6.05 0.44 1.18
C ILE A 220 -6.10 0.85 2.67
N ASP A 221 -6.94 1.83 3.00
CA ASP A 221 -7.10 2.37 4.35
C ASP A 221 -8.27 1.75 5.13
N ASN A 222 -9.01 0.81 4.52
CA ASN A 222 -10.16 0.16 5.12
C ASN A 222 -9.91 -1.35 5.34
N PRO A 223 -9.54 -1.78 6.56
CA PRO A 223 -9.29 -3.18 6.86
C PRO A 223 -10.51 -4.09 6.65
N LYS A 224 -11.74 -3.55 6.72
CA LYS A 224 -12.97 -4.32 6.42
C LYS A 224 -13.06 -4.60 4.92
N GLY A 225 -12.74 -3.59 4.11
CA GLY A 225 -12.66 -3.71 2.66
C GLY A 225 -11.57 -4.67 2.20
N ALA A 226 -10.42 -4.67 2.89
CA ALA A 226 -9.31 -5.58 2.63
C ALA A 226 -9.71 -7.07 2.70
N VAL A 227 -10.73 -7.43 3.48
CA VAL A 227 -11.29 -8.79 3.53
C VAL A 227 -11.92 -9.19 2.19
N MET A 228 -12.80 -8.35 1.65
CA MET A 228 -13.40 -8.63 0.34
C MET A 228 -12.35 -8.63 -0.76
N GLY A 229 -11.40 -7.70 -0.70
CA GLY A 229 -10.29 -7.62 -1.65
C GLY A 229 -9.42 -8.89 -1.64
N GLY A 230 -9.02 -9.37 -0.46
CA GLY A 230 -8.24 -10.60 -0.29
C GLY A 230 -8.97 -11.84 -0.79
N LEU A 231 -10.29 -11.95 -0.53
CA LEU A 231 -11.10 -13.05 -1.03
C LEU A 231 -11.17 -13.05 -2.56
N ILE A 232 -11.50 -11.90 -3.18
CA ILE A 232 -11.66 -11.79 -4.63
C ILE A 232 -10.32 -12.03 -5.32
N VAL A 233 -9.24 -11.36 -4.89
CA VAL A 233 -7.92 -11.50 -5.52
C VAL A 233 -7.39 -12.92 -5.35
N GLY A 234 -7.48 -13.50 -4.15
CA GLY A 234 -6.94 -14.84 -3.91
C GLY A 234 -7.67 -15.95 -4.65
N VAL A 235 -9.00 -15.91 -4.69
CA VAL A 235 -9.76 -16.88 -5.49
C VAL A 235 -9.47 -16.67 -6.98
N SER A 236 -9.47 -15.43 -7.46
CA SER A 236 -9.21 -15.13 -8.87
C SER A 236 -7.82 -15.59 -9.30
N GLU A 237 -6.79 -15.36 -8.48
CA GLU A 237 -5.42 -15.72 -8.79
C GLU A 237 -5.26 -17.23 -8.97
N ILE A 238 -5.79 -18.04 -8.06
CA ILE A 238 -5.71 -19.51 -8.18
C ILE A 238 -6.61 -20.01 -9.32
N MET A 239 -7.83 -19.50 -9.44
CA MET A 239 -8.78 -19.98 -10.46
C MET A 239 -8.31 -19.65 -11.88
N VAL A 240 -7.95 -18.39 -12.14
CA VAL A 240 -7.52 -17.96 -13.48
C VAL A 240 -6.25 -18.68 -13.89
N THR A 241 -5.31 -18.89 -12.96
CA THR A 241 -4.05 -19.57 -13.30
C THR A 241 -4.23 -21.05 -13.53
N THR A 242 -4.96 -21.77 -12.66
CA THR A 242 -5.18 -23.20 -12.87
C THR A 242 -6.03 -23.46 -14.11
N LEU A 243 -7.12 -22.72 -14.31
CA LEU A 243 -7.93 -22.86 -15.53
C LEU A 243 -7.13 -22.48 -16.78
N GLY A 244 -6.34 -21.41 -16.71
CA GLY A 244 -5.46 -21.00 -17.81
C GLY A 244 -4.41 -22.06 -18.16
N GLN A 245 -3.91 -22.81 -17.17
CA GLN A 245 -3.02 -23.94 -17.44
C GLN A 245 -3.71 -25.06 -18.23
N ASP A 246 -4.98 -25.33 -17.93
CA ASP A 246 -5.76 -26.35 -18.64
C ASP A 246 -6.08 -25.94 -20.09
N PHE A 247 -6.33 -24.65 -20.34
CA PHE A 247 -6.71 -24.13 -21.68
C PHE A 247 -5.54 -23.74 -22.57
N ILE A 248 -4.50 -23.11 -22.01
CA ILE A 248 -3.42 -22.45 -22.74
C ILE A 248 -2.11 -23.27 -22.64
N GLY A 249 -1.98 -24.07 -21.59
CA GLY A 249 -0.84 -24.93 -21.32
C GLY A 249 -0.16 -24.62 -19.98
N VAL A 250 0.59 -25.59 -19.46
CA VAL A 250 1.18 -25.58 -18.11
C VAL A 250 2.04 -24.33 -17.83
N TRP A 251 2.68 -23.78 -18.87
CA TRP A 251 3.51 -22.56 -18.82
C TRP A 251 2.75 -21.32 -18.32
N PHE A 252 1.42 -21.30 -18.45
CA PHE A 252 0.60 -20.21 -17.94
C PHE A 252 0.69 -20.08 -16.40
N GLY A 253 1.10 -21.14 -15.70
CA GLY A 253 1.38 -21.09 -14.27
C GLY A 253 2.46 -20.09 -13.87
N ASP A 254 3.49 -19.93 -14.71
CA ASP A 254 4.58 -18.98 -14.44
C ASP A 254 4.11 -17.53 -14.52
N TRP A 255 2.98 -17.30 -15.21
CA TRP A 255 2.39 -15.99 -15.44
C TRP A 255 1.39 -15.62 -14.34
N ARG A 256 1.37 -16.37 -13.23
CA ARG A 256 0.43 -16.16 -12.13
C ARG A 256 0.37 -14.72 -11.61
N PHE A 257 1.49 -14.00 -11.61
CA PHE A 257 1.56 -12.60 -11.20
C PHE A 257 0.75 -11.64 -12.07
N ILE A 258 0.37 -12.02 -13.30
CA ILE A 258 -0.42 -11.16 -14.19
C ILE A 258 -1.82 -10.90 -13.64
N VAL A 259 -2.39 -11.84 -12.88
CA VAL A 259 -3.75 -11.74 -12.34
C VAL A 259 -3.87 -10.59 -11.33
N PRO A 260 -3.10 -10.58 -10.22
CA PRO A 260 -3.17 -9.47 -9.26
C PRO A 260 -2.76 -8.13 -9.85
N LEU A 261 -1.76 -8.10 -10.75
CA LEU A 261 -1.34 -6.86 -11.42
C LEU A 261 -2.45 -6.31 -12.33
N SER A 262 -3.15 -7.17 -13.07
CA SER A 262 -4.29 -6.77 -13.90
C SER A 262 -5.44 -6.22 -13.04
N ILE A 263 -5.75 -6.89 -11.92
CA ILE A 263 -6.77 -6.40 -10.98
C ILE A 263 -6.37 -5.02 -10.45
N MET A 264 -5.10 -4.84 -10.05
CA MET A 264 -4.62 -3.55 -9.56
C MET A 264 -4.81 -2.43 -10.60
N VAL A 265 -4.46 -2.68 -11.86
CA VAL A 265 -4.66 -1.72 -12.96
C VAL A 265 -6.15 -1.40 -13.14
N LEU A 266 -7.02 -2.42 -13.12
CA LEU A 266 -8.46 -2.24 -13.25
C LEU A 266 -9.05 -1.41 -12.09
N VAL A 267 -8.63 -1.68 -10.86
CA VAL A 267 -9.04 -0.93 -9.67
C VAL A 267 -8.59 0.53 -9.79
N LEU A 268 -7.31 0.78 -10.07
CA LEU A 268 -6.80 2.14 -10.23
C LEU A 268 -7.49 2.90 -11.38
N ARG A 269 -7.98 2.19 -12.41
CA ARG A 269 -8.70 2.79 -13.52
C ARG A 269 -10.15 3.15 -13.18
N PHE A 270 -10.86 2.25 -12.51
CA PHE A 270 -12.32 2.34 -12.36
C PHE A 270 -12.79 2.71 -10.95
N LYS A 271 -12.05 2.31 -9.91
CA LYS A 271 -12.35 2.57 -8.50
C LYS A 271 -11.06 2.75 -7.69
N PRO A 272 -10.35 3.89 -7.81
CA PRO A 272 -9.07 4.11 -7.15
C PRO A 272 -9.16 4.07 -5.61
N ASP A 273 -10.33 4.40 -5.05
CA ASP A 273 -10.58 4.30 -3.60
C ASP A 273 -10.87 2.85 -3.14
N GLY A 274 -11.03 1.91 -4.07
CA GLY A 274 -11.43 0.53 -3.80
C GLY A 274 -12.95 0.34 -3.73
N ILE A 275 -13.38 -0.90 -3.48
CA ILE A 275 -14.82 -1.25 -3.41
C ILE A 275 -15.49 -0.64 -2.18
N LEU A 276 -14.75 -0.59 -1.06
CA LEU A 276 -15.24 -0.08 0.23
C LEU A 276 -14.40 1.10 0.73
N GLY A 277 -13.75 1.84 -0.17
CA GLY A 277 -13.08 3.09 0.15
C GLY A 277 -14.04 4.13 0.69
N VAL A 278 -13.56 5.00 1.57
CA VAL A 278 -14.31 6.20 1.96
C VAL A 278 -14.18 7.19 0.80
N GLU A 279 -15.28 7.46 0.09
CA GLU A 279 -15.31 8.51 -0.93
C GLU A 279 -14.95 9.85 -0.28
N ASN A 280 -13.98 10.56 -0.86
CA ASN A 280 -13.62 11.89 -0.40
C ASN A 280 -14.64 12.90 -0.98
N PRO A 281 -15.53 13.51 -0.18
CA PRO A 281 -16.56 14.43 -0.68
C PRO A 281 -16.00 15.67 -1.38
N VAL A 282 -14.70 15.99 -1.15
CA VAL A 282 -14.00 17.09 -1.85
C VAL A 282 -13.88 16.83 -3.36
N MET A 283 -13.80 15.56 -3.79
CA MET A 283 -13.65 15.20 -5.21
C MET A 283 -14.98 15.15 -5.96
N GLU A 284 -16.11 15.16 -5.25
CA GLU A 284 -17.45 15.14 -5.85
C GLU A 284 -17.90 16.54 -6.28
N GLY A 285 -17.42 17.59 -5.60
CA GLY A 285 -17.64 18.99 -5.97
C GLY A 285 -16.81 19.47 -7.17
N TYR A 286 -15.69 18.81 -7.46
CA TYR A 286 -14.89 19.08 -8.65
C TYR A 286 -15.19 18.01 -9.70
N ASN A 287 -15.92 18.42 -10.73
CA ASN A 287 -16.33 17.60 -11.88
C ASN A 287 -15.10 17.21 -12.76
N ILE A 288 -14.12 16.51 -12.19
CA ILE A 288 -12.89 16.10 -12.87
C ILE A 288 -13.19 14.83 -13.66
N LYS A 289 -13.69 15.03 -14.89
CA LYS A 289 -13.74 13.98 -15.90
C LYS A 289 -12.31 13.49 -16.18
N TRP A 290 -12.01 12.26 -15.77
CA TRP A 290 -10.75 11.59 -16.07
C TRP A 290 -10.55 11.37 -17.57
N MET A 291 -9.66 12.13 -18.19
CA MET A 291 -9.17 11.88 -19.56
C MET A 291 -7.99 10.90 -19.55
N VAL A 292 -8.27 9.61 -19.72
CA VAL A 292 -7.26 8.67 -20.23
C VAL A 292 -7.74 8.19 -21.60
N GLY A 293 -7.06 8.64 -22.66
CA GLY A 293 -7.42 8.37 -24.04
C GLY A 293 -7.12 6.94 -24.48
N ARG A 294 -7.91 6.44 -25.43
CA ARG A 294 -7.87 5.07 -26.01
C ARG A 294 -6.49 4.60 -26.50
N ARG A 295 -5.53 5.50 -26.76
CA ARG A 295 -4.17 5.18 -27.20
C ARG A 295 -3.26 4.64 -26.08
N SER A 296 -3.51 5.00 -24.82
CA SER A 296 -2.78 4.48 -23.67
C SER A 296 -3.02 2.97 -23.46
N ILE A 297 -4.18 2.47 -23.91
CA ILE A 297 -4.60 1.06 -23.82
C ILE A 297 -3.80 0.19 -24.80
N VAL A 298 -3.55 0.68 -26.02
CA VAL A 298 -2.81 -0.07 -27.06
C VAL A 298 -1.34 -0.18 -26.69
N LEU A 299 -0.71 0.90 -26.20
CA LEU A 299 0.66 0.84 -25.71
C LEU A 299 0.82 -0.11 -24.51
N PHE A 300 -0.18 -0.16 -23.62
CA PHE A 300 -0.14 -1.03 -22.44
C PHE A 300 -0.31 -2.52 -22.79
N GLY A 301 -1.19 -2.85 -23.74
CA GLY A 301 -1.32 -4.21 -24.25
C GLY A 301 -0.03 -4.72 -24.89
N ILE A 302 0.71 -3.84 -25.57
CA ILE A 302 2.02 -4.17 -26.17
C ILE A 302 3.10 -4.35 -25.10
N LEU A 303 3.10 -3.53 -24.05
CA LEU A 303 4.06 -3.63 -22.93
C LEU A 303 3.86 -4.90 -22.07
N LEU A 304 2.62 -5.36 -21.90
CA LEU A 304 2.30 -6.64 -21.23
C LEU A 304 2.80 -7.86 -22.01
N ILE A 305 2.82 -7.79 -23.35
CA ILE A 305 3.34 -8.86 -24.21
C ILE A 305 4.88 -8.88 -24.22
N ALA A 306 5.54 -7.74 -23.93
CA ALA A 306 6.97 -7.55 -24.13
C ALA A 306 7.87 -7.77 -22.89
N GLY A 307 7.32 -8.13 -21.72
CA GLY A 307 8.13 -8.57 -20.57
C GLY A 307 9.19 -7.56 -20.06
N ALA A 308 8.96 -6.25 -20.20
CA ALA A 308 9.93 -5.21 -19.86
C ALA A 308 9.66 -4.55 -18.50
N SER A 309 10.72 -4.41 -17.70
CA SER A 309 10.77 -3.79 -16.38
C SER A 309 10.21 -2.36 -16.33
N PHE A 310 9.56 -2.06 -15.20
CA PHE A 310 8.91 -0.81 -14.81
C PHE A 310 9.76 0.46 -15.06
N VAL A 311 9.32 1.33 -15.96
CA VAL A 311 9.43 2.80 -15.86
C VAL A 311 8.20 3.42 -16.54
N VAL A 312 7.23 3.90 -15.75
CA VAL A 312 6.15 4.73 -16.28
C VAL A 312 6.70 6.14 -16.48
N ALA A 313 7.18 6.41 -17.69
CA ALA A 313 7.24 7.76 -18.20
C ALA A 313 5.81 8.17 -18.59
N CYS A 314 5.17 9.00 -17.77
CA CYS A 314 3.93 9.66 -18.16
C CYS A 314 4.22 10.59 -19.35
N SER A 315 3.99 10.07 -20.56
CA SER A 315 4.05 10.81 -21.81
C SER A 315 2.85 11.76 -21.90
N TYR A 316 3.17 13.05 -21.78
CA TYR A 316 2.61 14.19 -22.52
C TYR A 316 1.17 14.03 -23.06
N ASN A 317 0.23 14.75 -22.45
CA ASN A 317 -0.86 15.35 -23.21
C ASN A 317 -1.24 16.70 -22.62
N ARG A 318 -1.17 17.72 -23.48
CA ARG A 318 -1.47 19.13 -23.20
C ARG A 318 -2.89 19.26 -22.64
N VAL A 319 -2.99 19.67 -21.38
CA VAL A 319 -4.18 20.37 -20.90
C VAL A 319 -4.10 21.78 -21.48
N GLN A 320 -4.94 22.09 -22.47
CA GLN A 320 -5.13 23.48 -22.89
C GLN A 320 -5.90 24.21 -21.77
N ALA A 321 -5.17 24.78 -20.83
CA ALA A 321 -5.72 25.75 -19.89
C ALA A 321 -5.98 27.07 -20.65
N GLN A 322 -7.24 27.52 -20.68
CA GLN A 322 -7.55 28.93 -20.91
C GLN A 322 -6.96 29.71 -19.73
N ASN A 323 -6.15 30.73 -20.03
CA ASN A 323 -5.59 31.71 -19.09
C ASN A 323 -4.42 31.27 -18.17
N GLY A 324 -3.77 30.12 -18.41
CA GLY A 324 -2.46 29.82 -17.80
C GLY A 324 -2.46 29.46 -16.30
N LEU A 325 -3.64 29.27 -15.72
CA LEU A 325 -3.84 28.74 -14.37
C LEU A 325 -4.05 27.23 -14.46
N ILE A 326 -3.26 26.44 -13.75
CA ILE A 326 -3.29 24.97 -13.86
C ILE A 326 -4.22 24.35 -12.80
N ALA A 327 -4.24 24.88 -11.58
CA ALA A 327 -5.18 24.51 -10.52
C ALA A 327 -5.13 25.50 -9.33
N GLN A 328 -6.25 25.69 -8.63
CA GLN A 328 -6.34 26.33 -7.31
C GLN A 328 -7.00 25.33 -6.35
N PHE A 329 -6.38 25.05 -5.22
CA PHE A 329 -6.98 24.22 -4.17
C PHE A 329 -7.55 25.16 -3.12
N ALA A 330 -8.84 25.02 -2.79
CA ALA A 330 -9.51 25.93 -1.85
C ALA A 330 -9.14 25.66 -0.38
N ASP A 331 -8.72 24.43 -0.07
CA ASP A 331 -8.39 24.01 1.31
C ASP A 331 -6.89 24.00 1.62
N TYR A 332 -6.07 24.27 0.61
CA TYR A 332 -4.64 24.45 0.76
C TYR A 332 -4.29 25.74 0.05
N ASP A 333 -3.72 26.72 0.74
CA ASP A 333 -3.27 28.00 0.17
C ASP A 333 -2.08 27.81 -0.79
N ILE A 334 -2.30 27.01 -1.84
CA ILE A 334 -1.31 26.57 -2.82
C ILE A 334 -1.80 26.93 -4.21
N ILE A 335 -1.05 27.82 -4.84
CA ILE A 335 -1.26 28.26 -6.21
C ILE A 335 -0.17 27.63 -7.09
N VAL A 336 -0.54 27.16 -8.29
CA VAL A 336 0.40 26.59 -9.27
C VAL A 336 0.32 27.34 -10.60
N ALA A 337 1.45 27.90 -11.03
CA ALA A 337 1.54 28.76 -12.23
C ALA A 337 2.63 28.31 -13.21
N GLU A 338 2.36 28.42 -14.51
CA GLU A 338 3.28 28.04 -15.60
C GLU A 338 4.23 29.19 -15.97
N ARG A 339 5.53 28.89 -16.07
CA ARG A 339 6.63 29.87 -16.23
C ARG A 339 6.56 30.78 -17.48
N ASN A 340 5.86 30.37 -18.54
CA ASN A 340 5.96 31.01 -19.86
C ASN A 340 4.70 31.76 -20.32
N ARG A 341 3.75 32.04 -19.42
CA ARG A 341 2.56 32.85 -19.75
C ARG A 341 2.47 34.05 -18.83
N THR A 342 2.22 35.22 -19.43
CA THR A 342 1.79 36.42 -18.70
C THR A 342 0.42 36.13 -18.08
N ILE A 343 0.38 36.03 -16.75
CA ILE A 343 -0.87 35.85 -16.02
C ILE A 343 -1.50 37.23 -15.88
N ALA A 344 -2.56 37.48 -16.64
CA ALA A 344 -3.42 38.63 -16.42
C ALA A 344 -4.24 38.36 -15.14
N SER A 345 -3.79 38.93 -14.02
CA SER A 345 -4.49 39.10 -12.73
C SER A 345 -5.43 37.97 -12.27
N ILE A 346 -5.09 37.31 -11.16
CA ILE A 346 -6.00 36.35 -10.51
C ILE A 346 -6.91 37.14 -9.54
N ASN A 347 -8.22 37.14 -9.80
CA ASN A 347 -9.23 37.69 -8.88
C ASN A 347 -9.75 36.56 -7.99
N VAL A 348 -9.64 36.74 -6.68
CA VAL A 348 -10.31 35.89 -5.68
C VAL A 348 -11.34 36.77 -4.97
N GLY A 349 -12.60 36.68 -5.40
CA GLY A 349 -13.63 37.64 -4.97
C GLY A 349 -13.31 39.08 -5.41
N ASN A 350 -13.46 40.05 -4.51
CA ASN A 350 -13.16 41.47 -4.76
C ASN A 350 -11.68 41.85 -4.54
N LEU A 351 -10.80 40.90 -4.24
CA LEU A 351 -9.37 41.14 -4.05
C LEU A 351 -8.57 40.72 -5.29
N THR A 352 -7.86 41.68 -5.88
CA THR A 352 -6.86 41.44 -6.93
C THR A 352 -5.53 41.13 -6.26
N LEU A 353 -5.17 39.85 -6.14
CA LEU A 353 -4.04 39.42 -5.34
C LEU A 353 -2.66 39.66 -5.99
N PHE A 354 -2.58 39.70 -7.33
CA PHE A 354 -1.30 39.87 -8.04
C PHE A 354 -1.42 40.61 -9.37
N LYS A 355 -0.48 41.51 -9.65
CA LYS A 355 -0.25 42.12 -10.98
C LYS A 355 1.22 41.94 -11.37
N ALA A 356 1.57 40.80 -11.96
CA ALA A 356 2.94 40.54 -12.39
C ALA A 356 3.16 41.10 -13.81
N LYS A 357 3.95 42.17 -13.94
CA LYS A 357 4.48 42.67 -15.23
C LYS A 357 5.90 42.14 -15.39
N LEU A 358 6.10 41.14 -16.25
CA LEU A 358 7.43 40.61 -16.58
C LEU A 358 8.20 41.65 -17.39
N ILE A 359 9.13 42.36 -16.74
CA ILE A 359 10.16 43.14 -17.43
C ILE A 359 11.37 42.22 -17.58
N GLN A 360 11.67 41.89 -18.82
CA GLN A 360 12.71 40.96 -19.20
C GLN A 360 14.04 41.72 -19.27
N ASP A 361 14.84 41.66 -18.23
CA ASP A 361 16.27 41.94 -18.32
C ASP A 361 17.05 40.93 -17.47
N ASN A 362 18.18 40.50 -18.02
CA ASN A 362 19.00 39.39 -17.57
C ASN A 362 19.26 39.39 -16.05
N ILE A 363 19.29 38.16 -15.48
CA ILE A 363 19.67 37.76 -14.10
C ILE A 363 18.47 37.42 -13.19
N THR A 364 18.24 36.11 -13.04
CA THR A 364 17.80 35.32 -11.85
C THR A 364 17.00 35.95 -10.70
N THR A 365 16.09 36.91 -10.92
CA THR A 365 15.16 37.36 -9.87
C THR A 365 13.81 37.77 -10.47
N VAL A 366 12.71 37.14 -10.02
CA VAL A 366 11.34 37.57 -10.35
C VAL A 366 10.87 38.45 -9.20
N TYR A 367 10.65 39.74 -9.45
CA TYR A 367 9.98 40.64 -8.50
C TYR A 367 8.46 40.45 -8.64
N VAL A 368 7.86 39.85 -7.62
CA VAL A 368 6.42 39.94 -7.39
C VAL A 368 6.28 40.96 -6.29
N GLU A 369 5.91 42.20 -6.62
CA GLU A 369 5.59 43.22 -5.61
C GLU A 369 4.26 42.85 -4.95
N PRO A 370 4.23 42.45 -3.66
CA PRO A 370 3.03 42.57 -2.87
C PRO A 370 2.81 44.07 -2.61
N TYR A 371 1.59 44.48 -2.29
CA TYR A 371 1.35 45.85 -1.83
C TYR A 371 2.09 46.18 -0.50
N ASP A 372 2.81 45.23 0.10
CA ASP A 372 3.77 45.47 1.17
C ASP A 372 4.89 44.40 1.16
N SER A 373 6.12 44.80 0.83
CA SER A 373 7.25 43.93 0.47
C SER A 373 8.10 43.47 1.65
N SER A 374 7.57 43.48 2.88
CA SER A 374 8.38 43.27 4.09
C SER A 374 7.96 42.09 4.95
N SER A 375 7.26 41.09 4.39
CA SER A 375 6.70 40.04 5.22
C SER A 375 7.07 38.61 4.81
N ASP A 376 7.66 37.89 5.77
CA ASP A 376 8.12 36.49 5.75
C ASP A 376 6.98 35.45 5.56
N PHE A 377 5.87 35.81 4.91
CA PHE A 377 4.63 35.01 4.91
C PHE A 377 4.52 33.97 3.78
N PHE A 378 5.47 33.93 2.84
CA PHE A 378 5.42 33.06 1.65
C PHE A 378 6.64 32.16 1.51
N THR A 379 6.39 30.85 1.40
CA THR A 379 7.43 29.85 1.12
C THR A 379 7.36 29.39 -0.34
N PHE A 380 8.48 29.42 -1.06
CA PHE A 380 8.56 29.11 -2.50
C PHE A 380 9.21 27.76 -2.79
N TYR A 381 8.62 26.98 -3.70
CA TYR A 381 9.20 25.72 -4.21
C TYR A 381 9.26 25.69 -5.74
N TYR A 382 10.40 25.22 -6.29
CA TYR A 382 10.68 25.16 -7.73
C TYR A 382 11.10 23.77 -8.23
N PRO A 383 10.14 22.99 -8.74
CA PRO A 383 10.39 21.82 -9.59
C PRO A 383 9.78 21.97 -11.00
N TRP A 384 10.52 21.52 -12.04
CA TRP A 384 10.01 21.25 -13.39
C TRP A 384 9.16 22.35 -14.07
N ARG A 385 9.69 23.60 -14.13
CA ARG A 385 9.08 24.77 -14.83
C ARG A 385 7.76 25.31 -14.24
N HIS A 386 7.40 24.91 -13.03
CA HIS A 386 6.20 25.38 -12.34
C HIS A 386 6.57 26.09 -11.05
N TRP A 387 5.81 27.12 -10.70
CA TRP A 387 5.94 27.82 -9.42
C TRP A 387 4.87 27.31 -8.45
N TYR A 388 5.29 26.99 -7.23
CA TYR A 388 4.43 26.59 -6.13
C TYR A 388 4.52 27.64 -5.01
N PHE A 389 3.39 28.17 -4.58
CA PHE A 389 3.27 29.15 -3.50
C PHE A 389 2.62 28.50 -2.28
N ARG A 390 3.04 28.84 -1.05
CA ARG A 390 2.35 28.44 0.19
C ARG A 390 2.37 29.62 1.17
N THR A 391 1.21 29.96 1.75
CA THR A 391 1.12 30.93 2.87
C THR A 391 1.10 30.21 4.20
N ASP A 392 1.81 30.75 5.19
CA ASP A 392 1.97 30.13 6.52
C ASP A 392 1.08 30.78 7.62
N VAL A 393 0.15 31.69 7.26
CA VAL A 393 -0.76 32.39 8.19
C VAL A 393 -2.20 32.36 7.69
N TRP A 394 -3.15 32.10 8.60
CA TRP A 394 -4.60 32.19 8.34
C TRP A 394 -4.99 33.66 8.08
N LEU A 395 -5.42 33.98 6.85
CA LEU A 395 -5.95 35.30 6.50
C LEU A 395 -7.46 35.34 6.78
N GLU A 396 -7.87 35.99 7.87
CA GLU A 396 -9.27 36.20 8.21
C GLU A 396 -9.82 37.39 7.40
N TYR A 397 -10.83 37.15 6.55
CA TYR A 397 -11.42 38.18 5.69
C TYR A 397 -12.41 39.05 6.46
N THR A 398 -11.96 40.13 7.09
CA THR A 398 -12.82 41.07 7.83
C THR A 398 -13.22 42.29 7.00
N GLY A 399 -13.79 42.11 5.80
CA GLY A 399 -14.69 43.04 5.10
C GLY A 399 -14.34 44.53 4.87
N ILE A 400 -13.26 45.06 5.43
CA ILE A 400 -12.82 46.46 5.38
C ILE A 400 -11.30 46.43 5.52
N CYS A 401 -10.58 47.05 4.56
CA CYS A 401 -9.12 47.06 4.48
C CYS A 401 -8.44 47.71 5.69
N GLN A 402 -8.25 46.96 6.79
CA GLN A 402 -7.26 47.20 7.84
C GLN A 402 -6.89 45.85 8.49
N TYR A 403 -5.66 45.38 8.31
CA TYR A 403 -5.17 44.16 8.96
C TYR A 403 -4.76 44.46 10.41
N ARG A 404 -5.32 43.73 11.38
CA ARG A 404 -4.89 43.74 12.79
C ARG A 404 -4.29 42.38 13.12
N VAL A 405 -3.00 42.34 13.39
CA VAL A 405 -2.29 41.13 13.84
C VAL A 405 -2.75 40.81 15.28
N ARG A 406 -3.22 39.58 15.51
CA ARG A 406 -3.41 39.03 16.86
C ARG A 406 -2.19 38.15 17.16
N ASN A 407 -1.42 38.53 18.19
CA ASN A 407 -0.34 37.71 18.74
C ASN A 407 -0.86 36.41 19.34
#